data_AF-A0A6G0VVJ0-F1
#
_entry.id   AF-A0A6G0VVJ0-F1
#
_cell.length_a   1.000
_cell.length_b   1.000
_cell.length_c   1.000
_cell.angle_alpha   90.00
_cell.angle_beta   90.00
_cell.angle_gamma   90.00
#
_symmetry.space_group_name_H-M   'P 1'
#
loop_
_entity.id
_entity.type
_entity.pdbx_description
1 polymer ?
#
loop_
_entity_poly.entity_id
_entity_poly.type
_entity_poly.pdbx_seq_one_letter_code
_entity_poly.pdbx_strand_id
1 'polypeptide(L)'
;TNKGLQVTIQSTIDLSKHLLENCNFEYVLTAKICQDPLEKFFGIIRQASGPNDHPTTPSFLHLNFTITNTDASKLLLEDLREIFHNKTNERYEKINRLRTKLDQLVEDGTWEPSDIFHKKQCASCILFLKSGNINHPAAEIVALKSKGQLIYPNNFLFEFLSIVEHSFEKFCMDYDVFEKVVEDITENNFNLKYTFSEHTVDVACEIIVYYLQIRLRQFSYQENLKQKEVSREKKKISKLYNT
;
A
#
# COMPACT_ATOMS: atom_id res chain seq x y z
N THR A 1 -30.87 -21.56 -17.20
CA THR A 1 -31.08 -20.10 -16.99
C THR A 1 -32.22 -19.78 -16.03
N ASN A 2 -33.42 -20.37 -16.16
CA ASN A 2 -34.58 -20.08 -15.27
C ASN A 2 -34.37 -20.33 -13.76
N LYS A 3 -33.66 -21.40 -13.37
CA LYS A 3 -33.43 -21.71 -11.94
C LYS A 3 -32.62 -20.63 -11.21
N GLY A 4 -31.62 -20.04 -11.85
CA GLY A 4 -30.78 -19.01 -11.24
C GLY A 4 -31.57 -17.73 -10.94
N LEU A 5 -32.48 -17.34 -11.84
CA LEU A 5 -33.36 -16.20 -11.63
C LEU A 5 -34.36 -16.45 -10.50
N GLN A 6 -34.97 -17.64 -10.45
CA GLN A 6 -35.88 -18.02 -9.38
C GLN A 6 -35.20 -17.98 -8.01
N VAL A 7 -33.99 -18.55 -7.90
CA VAL A 7 -33.20 -18.51 -6.65
C VAL A 7 -32.82 -17.08 -6.29
N THR A 8 -32.37 -16.26 -7.24
CA THR A 8 -31.98 -14.87 -6.96
C THR A 8 -33.14 -14.04 -6.44
N ILE A 9 -34.32 -14.15 -7.07
CA ILE A 9 -35.52 -13.42 -6.66
C ILE A 9 -35.95 -13.87 -5.26
N GLN A 10 -36.04 -15.19 -5.04
CA GLN A 10 -36.49 -15.74 -3.77
C GLN A 10 -35.54 -15.35 -2.63
N SER A 11 -34.22 -15.55 -2.82
CA SER A 11 -33.22 -15.17 -1.82
C SER A 11 -33.18 -13.67 -1.55
N THR A 12 -33.41 -12.82 -2.57
CA THR A 12 -33.44 -11.35 -2.37
C THR A 12 -34.65 -10.93 -1.55
N ILE A 13 -35.82 -11.54 -1.78
CA ILE A 13 -37.04 -11.28 -1.00
C ILE A 13 -36.84 -11.74 0.44
N ASP A 14 -36.34 -12.96 0.64
CA ASP A 14 -36.19 -13.56 1.97
C ASP A 14 -35.16 -12.78 2.80
N LEU A 15 -34.03 -12.37 2.19
CA LEU A 15 -33.03 -11.53 2.83
C LEU A 15 -33.59 -10.14 3.17
N SER A 16 -34.36 -9.53 2.26
CA SER A 16 -34.92 -8.19 2.51
C SER A 16 -35.91 -8.21 3.67
N LYS A 17 -36.77 -9.22 3.75
CA LYS A 17 -37.70 -9.39 4.88
C LYS A 17 -36.95 -9.57 6.19
N HIS A 18 -35.92 -10.42 6.21
CA HIS A 18 -35.12 -10.63 7.41
C HIS A 18 -34.47 -9.32 7.90
N LEU A 19 -33.91 -8.52 7.00
CA LEU A 19 -33.26 -7.26 7.36
C LEU A 19 -34.25 -6.20 7.87
N LEU A 20 -35.44 -6.11 7.28
CA LEU A 20 -36.46 -5.13 7.68
C LEU A 20 -37.20 -5.55 8.96
N GLU A 21 -37.59 -6.82 9.06
CA GLU A 21 -38.48 -7.31 10.13
C GLU A 21 -37.71 -7.79 11.37
N ASN A 22 -36.52 -8.40 11.20
CA ASN A 22 -35.76 -9.00 12.30
C ASN A 22 -34.55 -8.16 12.72
N CYS A 23 -33.97 -7.38 11.80
CA CYS A 23 -32.80 -6.54 12.09
C CYS A 23 -33.13 -5.04 12.24
N ASN A 24 -34.41 -4.65 12.08
CA ASN A 24 -34.90 -3.27 12.21
C ASN A 24 -34.18 -2.24 11.31
N PHE A 25 -33.77 -2.63 10.10
CA PHE A 25 -33.30 -1.65 9.10
C PHE A 25 -34.48 -0.91 8.46
N GLU A 26 -34.32 0.39 8.18
CA GLU A 26 -35.38 1.22 7.58
C GLU A 26 -35.61 0.94 6.09
N TYR A 27 -34.54 0.56 5.37
CA TYR A 27 -34.58 0.23 3.95
C TYR A 27 -33.43 -0.71 3.57
N VAL A 28 -33.58 -1.40 2.43
CA VAL A 28 -32.56 -2.32 1.88
C VAL A 28 -32.11 -1.85 0.50
N LEU A 29 -30.80 -1.66 0.33
CA LEU A 29 -30.19 -1.31 -0.95
C LEU A 29 -29.79 -2.57 -1.71
N THR A 30 -30.69 -3.08 -2.56
CA THR A 30 -30.45 -4.29 -3.36
C THR A 30 -29.24 -4.18 -4.30
N ALA A 31 -28.87 -2.96 -4.70
CA ALA A 31 -27.66 -2.67 -5.48
C ALA A 31 -26.34 -3.03 -4.75
N LYS A 32 -26.38 -3.33 -3.44
CA LYS A 32 -25.21 -3.82 -2.68
C LYS A 32 -25.12 -5.35 -2.65
N ILE A 33 -26.12 -6.05 -3.20
CA ILE A 33 -26.22 -7.53 -3.22
C ILE A 33 -25.66 -8.10 -4.55
N CYS A 34 -25.05 -7.26 -5.40
CA CYS A 34 -24.44 -7.67 -6.66
C CYS A 34 -22.90 -7.71 -6.59
N GLN A 35 -22.27 -8.39 -7.55
CA GLN A 35 -20.81 -8.49 -7.66
C GLN A 35 -20.15 -7.25 -8.32
N ASP A 36 -20.93 -6.25 -8.75
CA ASP A 36 -20.41 -5.07 -9.46
C ASP A 36 -19.27 -4.35 -8.73
N PRO A 37 -19.27 -4.18 -7.39
CA PRO A 37 -18.15 -3.56 -6.70
C PRO A 37 -16.83 -4.36 -6.89
N LEU A 38 -16.92 -5.69 -6.91
CA LEU A 38 -15.77 -6.57 -7.13
C LEU A 38 -15.28 -6.48 -8.58
N GLU A 39 -16.20 -6.45 -9.55
CA GLU A 39 -15.84 -6.25 -10.96
C GLU A 39 -15.19 -4.89 -11.20
N LYS A 40 -15.71 -3.83 -10.56
CA LYS A 40 -15.12 -2.49 -10.57
C LYS A 40 -13.71 -2.50 -9.98
N PHE A 41 -13.51 -3.19 -8.86
CA PHE A 41 -12.18 -3.37 -8.27
C PHE A 41 -11.19 -4.04 -9.24
N PHE A 42 -11.58 -5.15 -9.86
CA PHE A 42 -10.73 -5.78 -10.89
C PHE A 42 -10.50 -4.89 -12.11
N GLY A 43 -11.49 -4.06 -12.49
CA GLY A 43 -11.34 -3.05 -13.52
C GLY A 43 -10.29 -1.99 -13.16
N ILE A 44 -10.31 -1.50 -11.92
CA ILE A 44 -9.31 -0.55 -11.40
C ILE A 44 -7.91 -1.17 -11.45
N ILE A 45 -7.74 -2.41 -11.01
CA ILE A 45 -6.45 -3.12 -11.06
C ILE A 45 -5.92 -3.22 -12.49
N ARG A 46 -6.76 -3.64 -13.45
CA ARG A 46 -6.37 -3.72 -14.87
C ARG A 46 -5.96 -2.37 -15.46
N GLN A 47 -6.60 -1.28 -15.04
CA GLN A 47 -6.30 0.07 -15.52
C GLN A 47 -5.08 0.71 -14.83
N ALA A 48 -4.75 0.29 -13.61
CA ALA A 48 -3.78 0.96 -12.74
C ALA A 48 -2.33 0.91 -13.23
N SER A 49 -1.96 -0.06 -14.06
CA SER A 49 -0.59 -0.26 -14.58
C SER A 49 -0.51 -0.32 -16.10
N GLY A 50 -1.31 0.49 -16.79
CA GLY A 50 -1.21 0.64 -18.24
C GLY A 50 -1.93 -0.48 -19.03
N PRO A 51 -1.51 -0.79 -20.26
CA PRO A 51 -2.28 -1.60 -21.20
C PRO A 51 -2.10 -3.11 -20.97
N ASN A 52 -2.41 -3.59 -19.76
CA ASN A 52 -2.43 -5.02 -19.47
C ASN A 52 -3.80 -5.48 -18.92
N ASP A 53 -4.60 -6.06 -19.81
CA ASP A 53 -5.91 -6.62 -19.48
C ASP A 53 -5.83 -7.93 -18.67
N HIS A 54 -4.64 -8.54 -18.59
CA HIS A 54 -4.38 -9.84 -17.96
C HIS A 54 -3.10 -9.80 -17.10
N PRO A 55 -3.13 -9.16 -15.92
CA PRO A 55 -1.98 -9.16 -15.00
C PRO A 55 -1.61 -10.59 -14.60
N THR A 56 -0.31 -10.86 -14.46
CA THR A 56 0.19 -12.08 -13.79
C THR A 56 -0.12 -12.00 -12.31
N THR A 57 -0.10 -13.14 -11.61
CA THR A 57 -0.37 -13.19 -10.16
C THR A 57 0.53 -12.25 -9.35
N PRO A 58 1.87 -12.18 -9.56
CA PRO A 58 2.71 -11.21 -8.85
C PRO A 58 2.32 -9.77 -9.14
N SER A 59 2.12 -9.39 -10.41
CA SER A 59 1.70 -8.03 -10.78
C SER A 59 0.33 -7.65 -10.21
N PHE A 60 -0.59 -8.61 -10.13
CA PHE A 60 -1.89 -8.41 -9.49
C PHE A 60 -1.73 -8.13 -8.00
N LEU A 61 -0.90 -8.89 -7.29
CA LEU A 61 -0.64 -8.69 -5.86
C LEU A 61 0.08 -7.37 -5.59
N HIS A 62 1.08 -7.01 -6.39
CA HIS A 62 1.77 -5.72 -6.32
C HIS A 62 0.79 -4.55 -6.49
N LEU A 63 -0.13 -4.66 -7.45
CA LEU A 63 -1.16 -3.65 -7.69
C LEU A 63 -2.23 -3.60 -6.62
N ASN A 64 -2.67 -4.76 -6.16
CA ASN A 64 -3.60 -4.89 -5.05
C ASN A 64 -3.01 -4.17 -3.83
N PHE A 65 -1.78 -4.52 -3.44
CA PHE A 65 -1.04 -3.86 -2.37
C PHE A 65 -0.98 -2.34 -2.58
N THR A 66 -0.72 -1.86 -3.79
CA THR A 66 -0.63 -0.41 -4.03
C THR A 66 -1.99 0.30 -3.96
N ILE A 67 -3.09 -0.35 -4.36
CA ILE A 67 -4.41 0.28 -4.50
C ILE A 67 -5.25 0.18 -3.22
N THR A 68 -5.15 -0.92 -2.47
CA THR A 68 -5.94 -1.15 -1.25
C THR A 68 -5.33 -0.52 0.00
N ASN A 69 -4.04 -0.16 -0.02
CA ASN A 69 -3.32 0.40 1.13
C ASN A 69 -3.56 1.89 1.40
N THR A 70 -4.72 2.46 1.03
CA THR A 70 -5.09 3.79 1.56
C THR A 70 -5.58 3.73 3.00
N ASP A 71 -6.15 2.60 3.44
CA ASP A 71 -6.53 2.34 4.84
C ASP A 71 -5.74 1.19 5.50
N ALA A 72 -5.31 0.18 4.73
CA ALA A 72 -4.52 -0.96 5.22
C ALA A 72 -3.03 -0.63 5.50
N SER A 73 -2.56 0.55 5.07
CA SER A 73 -1.24 1.09 5.42
C SER A 73 -1.08 1.33 6.92
N LYS A 74 -2.17 1.44 7.69
CA LYS A 74 -2.10 1.58 9.15
C LYS A 74 -1.68 0.28 9.85
N LEU A 75 -2.27 -0.86 9.46
CA LEU A 75 -1.98 -2.16 10.05
C LEU A 75 -0.53 -2.59 9.75
N LEU A 76 -0.08 -2.39 8.51
CA LEU A 76 1.30 -2.66 8.08
C LEU A 76 2.31 -1.70 8.69
N LEU A 77 1.94 -0.42 8.88
CA LEU A 77 2.81 0.54 9.58
C LEU A 77 2.93 0.20 11.06
N GLU A 78 1.87 -0.31 11.68
CA GLU A 78 1.90 -0.82 13.06
C GLU A 78 2.80 -2.05 13.17
N ASP A 79 2.67 -3.04 12.27
CA ASP A 79 3.52 -4.23 12.24
C ASP A 79 5.00 -3.87 12.01
N LEU A 80 5.30 -2.95 11.07
CA LEU A 80 6.65 -2.46 10.86
C LEU A 80 7.21 -1.70 12.06
N ARG A 81 6.40 -0.81 12.67
CA ARG A 81 6.79 -0.11 13.91
C ARG A 81 7.16 -1.12 14.98
N GLU A 82 6.38 -2.18 15.15
CA GLU A 82 6.69 -3.25 16.09
C GLU A 82 8.01 -3.98 15.77
N ILE A 83 8.28 -4.28 14.49
CA ILE A 83 9.53 -4.94 14.06
C ILE A 83 10.75 -4.07 14.39
N PHE A 84 10.70 -2.78 14.08
CA PHE A 84 11.81 -1.86 14.34
C PHE A 84 11.92 -1.44 15.82
N HIS A 85 10.83 -1.51 16.60
CA HIS A 85 10.82 -1.17 18.03
C HIS A 85 11.04 -2.37 18.97
N ASN A 86 11.15 -3.61 18.49
CA ASN A 86 11.20 -4.77 19.38
C ASN A 86 12.55 -4.92 20.13
N LYS A 87 12.57 -4.41 21.37
CA LYS A 87 13.07 -5.17 22.52
C LYS A 87 11.93 -6.09 22.99
N THR A 88 12.23 -7.39 23.09
CA THR A 88 11.28 -8.47 23.38
C THR A 88 10.44 -8.26 24.66
N ASN A 89 9.21 -8.79 24.64
CA ASN A 89 8.25 -8.95 25.76
C ASN A 89 7.51 -7.72 26.32
N GLU A 90 7.59 -6.53 25.69
CA GLU A 90 6.78 -5.36 26.08
C GLU A 90 5.35 -5.36 25.49
N ARG A 91 5.09 -6.13 24.42
CA ARG A 91 3.84 -6.07 23.65
C ARG A 91 2.61 -6.41 24.50
N TYR A 92 2.68 -7.45 25.32
CA TYR A 92 1.56 -7.87 26.16
C TYR A 92 1.24 -6.85 27.27
N GLU A 93 2.27 -6.25 27.89
CA GLU A 93 2.06 -5.19 28.88
C GLU A 93 1.57 -3.88 28.26
N LYS A 94 2.09 -3.50 27.09
CA LYS A 94 1.65 -2.29 26.37
C LYS A 94 0.21 -2.44 25.86
N ILE A 95 -0.16 -3.61 25.34
CA ILE A 95 -1.54 -3.92 24.95
C ILE A 95 -2.47 -3.84 26.17
N ASN A 96 -2.08 -4.39 27.32
CA ASN A 96 -2.91 -4.30 28.53
C ASN A 96 -3.02 -2.86 29.05
N ARG A 97 -1.94 -2.07 29.04
CA ARG A 97 -2.00 -0.64 29.43
C ARG A 97 -2.83 0.20 28.46
N LEU A 98 -2.75 -0.09 27.16
CA LEU A 98 -3.57 0.54 26.12
C LEU A 98 -5.04 0.19 26.31
N ARG A 99 -5.36 -1.08 26.61
CA ARG A 99 -6.72 -1.53 26.89
C ARG A 99 -7.30 -0.80 28.11
N THR A 100 -6.57 -0.75 29.22
CA THR A 100 -7.01 -0.02 30.43
C THR A 100 -7.20 1.48 30.18
N LYS A 101 -6.35 2.11 29.37
CA LYS A 101 -6.51 3.52 29.00
C LYS A 101 -7.69 3.75 28.05
N LEU A 102 -7.92 2.84 27.09
CA LEU A 102 -9.06 2.92 26.18
C LEU A 102 -10.39 2.76 26.94
N ASP A 103 -10.43 1.80 27.88
CA ASP A 103 -11.60 1.58 28.73
C ASP A 103 -11.88 2.83 29.61
N GLN A 104 -10.85 3.48 30.15
CA GLN A 104 -10.97 4.75 30.90
C GLN A 104 -11.46 5.92 30.02
N LEU A 105 -10.93 6.05 28.80
CA LEU A 105 -11.32 7.13 27.88
C LEU A 105 -12.76 6.98 27.35
N VAL A 106 -13.27 5.74 27.28
CA VAL A 106 -14.67 5.45 26.97
C VAL A 106 -15.59 5.79 28.14
N GLU A 107 -15.16 5.53 29.38
CA GLU A 107 -15.90 5.92 30.59
C GLU A 107 -15.93 7.44 30.81
N ASP A 108 -14.85 8.15 30.50
CA ASP A 108 -14.73 9.61 30.67
C ASP A 108 -15.39 10.43 29.52
N GLY A 109 -15.86 9.76 28.45
CA GLY A 109 -16.60 10.38 27.36
C GLY A 109 -15.81 11.38 26.48
N THR A 110 -14.49 11.46 26.66
CA THR A 110 -13.59 12.41 25.96
C THR A 110 -12.90 11.78 24.75
N TRP A 111 -13.67 11.13 23.87
CA TRP A 111 -13.11 10.53 22.65
C TRP A 111 -13.73 11.13 21.39
N GLU A 112 -12.91 11.82 20.59
CA GLU A 112 -13.27 12.36 19.28
C GLU A 112 -12.58 11.54 18.17
N PRO A 113 -13.27 11.18 17.07
CA PRO A 113 -12.72 10.37 15.97
C PRO A 113 -11.44 10.94 15.30
N SER A 114 -11.12 12.20 15.53
CA SER A 114 -9.89 12.86 15.05
C SER A 114 -8.61 12.34 15.68
N ASP A 115 -8.67 11.70 16.86
CA ASP A 115 -7.48 11.27 17.61
C ASP A 115 -6.80 10.00 17.05
N ILE A 116 -7.42 9.35 16.06
CA ILE A 116 -6.90 8.14 15.39
C ILE A 116 -5.80 8.50 14.36
N PHE A 117 -5.77 9.73 13.86
CA PHE A 117 -4.88 10.11 12.76
C PHE A 117 -3.80 11.09 13.23
N HIS A 118 -2.69 10.55 13.76
CA HIS A 118 -1.45 11.31 13.91
C HIS A 118 -0.88 11.69 12.53
N LYS A 119 -1.36 12.78 11.93
CA LYS A 119 -0.59 13.48 10.90
C LYS A 119 0.57 14.18 11.60
N LYS A 120 1.73 13.53 11.61
CA LYS A 120 2.94 14.05 12.25
C LYS A 120 3.39 15.34 11.56
N GLN A 121 3.31 16.46 12.30
CA GLN A 121 3.79 17.79 11.88
C GLN A 121 5.17 18.11 12.49
N CYS A 122 6.04 17.12 12.63
CA CYS A 122 7.34 17.35 13.26
C CYS A 122 8.23 18.22 12.36
N ALA A 123 8.52 19.45 12.79
CA ALA A 123 9.28 20.43 12.02
C ALA A 123 10.71 19.95 11.70
N SER A 124 11.38 19.27 12.64
CA SER A 124 12.72 18.72 12.41
C SER A 124 12.72 17.61 11.35
N CYS A 125 11.71 16.74 11.35
CA CYS A 125 11.56 15.70 10.32
C CYS A 125 11.34 16.30 8.93
N ILE A 126 10.50 17.33 8.82
CA ILE A 126 10.23 18.03 7.57
C ILE A 126 11.49 18.74 7.06
N LEU A 127 12.24 19.40 7.96
CA LEU A 127 13.49 20.07 7.60
C LEU A 127 14.53 19.08 7.09
N PHE A 128 14.66 17.91 7.73
CA PHE A 128 15.55 16.85 7.26
C PHE A 128 15.15 16.32 5.88
N LEU A 129 13.86 16.03 5.65
CA LEU A 129 13.40 15.56 4.34
C LEU A 129 13.64 16.60 3.23
N LYS A 130 13.70 17.89 3.59
CA LYS A 130 14.00 19.00 2.67
C LYS A 130 15.47 19.37 2.58
N SER A 131 16.37 18.80 3.40
CA SER A 131 17.79 19.12 3.39
C SER A 131 18.53 18.45 2.23
N GLY A 132 18.23 18.90 1.01
CA GLY A 132 18.85 18.43 -0.22
C GLY A 132 20.28 18.93 -0.39
N ASN A 133 21.13 18.10 -1.01
CA ASN A 133 22.52 18.42 -1.31
C ASN A 133 22.72 18.60 -2.83
N ILE A 134 23.08 19.81 -3.23
CA ILE A 134 23.35 20.15 -4.64
C ILE A 134 24.64 19.51 -5.18
N ASN A 135 25.59 19.16 -4.31
CA ASN A 135 26.88 18.59 -4.70
C ASN A 135 26.83 17.06 -4.85
N HIS A 136 25.69 16.42 -4.58
CA HIS A 136 25.55 14.98 -4.74
C HIS A 136 25.55 14.59 -6.23
N PRO A 137 26.17 13.47 -6.65
CA PRO A 137 26.16 13.06 -8.07
C PRO A 137 24.76 12.96 -8.68
N ALA A 138 23.79 12.40 -7.94
CA ALA A 138 22.40 12.32 -8.39
C ALA A 138 21.69 13.70 -8.52
N ALA A 139 22.28 14.78 -7.98
CA ALA A 139 21.76 16.13 -8.11
C ALA A 139 21.95 16.71 -9.52
N GLU A 140 22.87 16.17 -10.32
CA GLU A 140 23.13 16.64 -11.69
C GLU A 140 21.87 16.53 -12.56
N ILE A 141 21.19 15.38 -12.52
CA ILE A 141 19.95 15.16 -13.27
C ILE A 141 18.85 16.12 -12.79
N VAL A 142 18.76 16.36 -11.48
CA VAL A 142 17.81 17.32 -10.91
C VAL A 142 18.13 18.73 -11.42
N ALA A 143 19.40 19.14 -11.41
CA ALA A 143 19.82 20.44 -11.93
C ALA A 143 19.50 20.61 -13.42
N LEU A 144 19.72 19.56 -14.23
CA LEU A 144 19.43 19.58 -15.67
C LEU A 144 17.93 19.64 -16.00
N LYS A 145 17.07 19.08 -15.14
CA LYS A 145 15.61 19.00 -15.38
C LYS A 145 14.81 20.04 -14.61
N SER A 146 15.37 20.61 -13.54
CA SER A 146 14.67 21.53 -12.66
C SER A 146 14.49 22.90 -13.32
N LYS A 147 13.27 23.43 -13.23
CA LYS A 147 12.98 24.86 -13.45
C LYS A 147 13.13 25.68 -12.15
N GLY A 148 13.98 25.21 -11.23
CA GLY A 148 14.21 25.82 -9.91
C GLY A 148 13.27 25.38 -8.78
N GLN A 149 12.40 24.39 -9.01
CA GLN A 149 11.37 23.96 -8.05
C GLN A 149 11.51 22.52 -7.54
N LEU A 150 12.43 21.72 -8.12
CA LEU A 150 12.67 20.35 -7.67
C LEU A 150 13.57 20.33 -6.43
N ILE A 151 13.29 19.41 -5.50
CA ILE A 151 14.09 19.21 -4.30
C ILE A 151 15.33 18.38 -4.67
N TYR A 152 16.50 18.84 -4.24
CA TYR A 152 17.76 18.11 -4.41
C TYR A 152 17.82 16.89 -3.50
N PRO A 153 18.54 15.81 -3.89
CA PRO A 153 18.60 14.60 -3.10
C PRO A 153 19.25 14.86 -1.73
N ASN A 154 18.62 14.37 -0.67
CA ASN A 154 19.27 14.28 0.64
C ASN A 154 20.20 13.05 0.61
N ASN A 155 21.48 13.23 0.94
CA ASN A 155 22.49 12.16 0.89
C ASN A 155 22.10 10.93 1.71
N PHE A 156 21.61 11.13 2.93
CA PHE A 156 21.22 10.04 3.82
C PHE A 156 19.98 9.32 3.30
N LEU A 157 18.99 10.08 2.81
CA LEU A 157 17.79 9.49 2.22
C LEU A 157 18.14 8.70 0.94
N PHE A 158 19.06 9.22 0.13
CA PHE A 158 19.50 8.56 -1.10
C PHE A 158 20.23 7.25 -0.81
N GLU A 159 21.18 7.24 0.12
CA GLU A 159 21.89 6.03 0.55
C GLU A 159 20.91 5.01 1.14
N PHE A 160 19.99 5.46 2.00
CA PHE A 160 18.95 4.61 2.57
C PHE A 160 18.06 3.99 1.49
N LEU A 161 17.51 4.79 0.58
CA LEU A 161 16.68 4.30 -0.52
C LEU A 161 17.46 3.41 -1.49
N SER A 162 18.78 3.57 -1.62
CA SER A 162 19.62 2.68 -2.42
C SER A 162 19.70 1.28 -1.81
N ILE A 163 19.74 1.17 -0.49
CA ILE A 163 19.68 -0.12 0.21
C ILE A 163 18.32 -0.77 -0.01
N VAL A 164 17.23 -0.01 0.14
CA VAL A 164 15.86 -0.49 -0.11
C VAL A 164 15.71 -0.96 -1.55
N GLU A 165 16.22 -0.22 -2.52
CA GLU A 165 16.15 -0.58 -3.95
C GLU A 165 16.95 -1.85 -4.25
N HIS A 166 18.14 -2.02 -3.65
CA HIS A 166 18.93 -3.22 -3.84
C HIS A 166 18.22 -4.47 -3.28
N SER A 167 17.56 -4.33 -2.14
CA SER A 167 16.71 -5.39 -1.59
C SER A 167 15.51 -5.68 -2.50
N PHE A 168 14.83 -4.62 -2.97
CA PHE A 168 13.71 -4.75 -3.91
C PHE A 168 14.11 -5.47 -5.20
N GLU A 169 15.26 -5.16 -5.77
CA GLU A 169 15.75 -5.81 -7.01
C GLU A 169 15.87 -7.33 -6.86
N LYS A 170 16.32 -7.82 -5.70
CA LYS A 170 16.44 -9.26 -5.40
C LYS A 170 15.08 -9.96 -5.40
N PHE A 171 14.06 -9.31 -4.85
CA PHE A 171 12.76 -9.93 -4.56
C PHE A 171 11.63 -9.47 -5.48
N CYS A 172 11.87 -8.58 -6.46
CA CYS A 172 10.82 -7.93 -7.26
C CYS A 172 9.88 -8.89 -8.01
N MET A 173 10.29 -10.14 -8.25
CA MET A 173 9.49 -11.16 -8.93
C MET A 173 8.65 -12.02 -7.98
N ASP A 174 8.90 -11.93 -6.67
CA ASP A 174 8.22 -12.73 -5.67
C ASP A 174 6.79 -12.20 -5.40
N TYR A 175 5.98 -13.01 -4.74
CA TYR A 175 4.60 -12.64 -4.38
C TYR A 175 4.56 -11.82 -3.08
N ASP A 176 5.51 -12.08 -2.18
CA ASP A 176 5.73 -11.54 -0.84
C ASP A 176 6.92 -10.55 -0.83
N VAL A 177 7.03 -9.73 -1.89
CA VAL A 177 8.15 -8.79 -2.08
C VAL A 177 8.28 -7.84 -0.91
N PHE A 178 7.16 -7.35 -0.38
CA PHE A 178 7.17 -6.35 0.68
C PHE A 178 7.78 -6.93 1.96
N GLU A 179 7.30 -8.09 2.38
CA GLU A 179 7.75 -8.83 3.56
C GLU A 179 9.23 -9.17 3.45
N LYS A 180 9.63 -9.75 2.31
CA LYS A 180 11.04 -10.12 2.07
C LYS A 180 11.99 -8.93 2.05
N VAL A 181 11.57 -7.80 1.47
CA VAL A 181 12.39 -6.58 1.46
C VAL A 181 12.53 -6.03 2.86
N VAL A 182 11.45 -6.00 3.64
CA VAL A 182 11.47 -5.55 5.03
C VAL A 182 12.37 -6.46 5.89
N GLU A 183 12.25 -7.77 5.73
CA GLU A 183 13.09 -8.76 6.43
C GLU A 183 14.58 -8.55 6.09
N ASP A 184 14.95 -8.49 4.81
CA ASP A 184 16.33 -8.28 4.36
C ASP A 184 16.90 -6.93 4.84
N ILE A 185 16.10 -5.86 4.86
CA ILE A 185 16.52 -4.56 5.42
C ILE A 185 16.74 -4.65 6.93
N THR A 186 15.90 -5.38 7.64
CA THR A 186 15.95 -5.51 9.11
C THR A 186 17.11 -6.40 9.56
N GLU A 187 17.39 -7.48 8.84
CA GLU A 187 18.47 -8.43 9.14
C GLU A 187 19.88 -7.87 8.88
N ASN A 188 20.05 -7.01 7.87
CA ASN A 188 21.34 -6.43 7.50
C ASN A 188 21.85 -5.31 8.44
N ASN A 189 21.39 -5.27 9.69
CA ASN A 189 21.69 -4.24 10.70
C ASN A 189 21.42 -2.82 10.20
N PHE A 190 20.12 -2.52 10.11
CA PHE A 190 19.59 -1.22 9.76
C PHE A 190 20.10 -0.10 10.68
N ASN A 191 20.97 0.77 10.16
CA ASN A 191 21.48 1.92 10.91
C ASN A 191 21.15 3.21 10.16
N LEU A 192 19.90 3.64 10.28
CA LEU A 192 19.57 5.03 9.96
C LEU A 192 20.41 5.91 10.87
N LYS A 193 21.47 6.52 10.32
CA LYS A 193 22.17 7.65 10.93
C LYS A 193 21.29 8.90 10.87
N TYR A 194 20.03 8.75 11.28
CA TYR A 194 19.09 9.84 11.49
C TYR A 194 19.40 10.41 12.87
N THR A 195 20.26 11.41 12.90
CA THR A 195 20.93 11.83 14.13
C THR A 195 20.04 12.63 15.10
N PHE A 196 18.77 12.92 14.78
CA PHE A 196 18.06 14.01 15.48
C PHE A 196 16.53 13.89 15.67
N SER A 197 15.90 12.71 15.73
CA SER A 197 14.48 12.70 16.14
C SER A 197 13.99 11.45 16.90
N GLU A 198 13.10 11.70 17.87
CA GLU A 198 12.28 10.67 18.53
C GLU A 198 11.43 9.86 17.54
N HIS A 199 11.20 10.39 16.33
CA HIS A 199 10.36 9.80 15.29
C HIS A 199 11.15 9.03 14.21
N THR A 200 12.44 8.76 14.43
CA THR A 200 13.32 8.16 13.42
C THR A 200 12.75 6.87 12.82
N VAL A 201 12.28 5.96 13.68
CA VAL A 201 11.72 4.67 13.26
C VAL A 201 10.41 4.87 12.49
N ASP A 202 9.52 5.71 13.00
CA ASP A 202 8.23 5.94 12.35
C ASP A 202 8.37 6.56 10.95
N VAL A 203 9.25 7.56 10.82
CA VAL A 203 9.54 8.20 9.54
C VAL A 203 10.21 7.21 8.58
N ALA A 204 11.09 6.34 9.09
CA ALA A 204 11.68 5.27 8.30
C ALA A 204 10.63 4.31 7.72
N CYS A 205 9.73 3.80 8.57
CA CYS A 205 8.67 2.90 8.16
C CYS A 205 7.77 3.55 7.11
N GLU A 206 7.39 4.82 7.31
CA GLU A 206 6.59 5.58 6.35
C GLU A 206 7.31 5.74 5.00
N ILE A 207 8.62 6.03 5.02
CA ILE A 207 9.43 6.13 3.80
C ILE A 207 9.51 4.78 3.07
N ILE A 208 9.76 3.67 3.78
CA ILE A 208 9.86 2.33 3.19
C ILE A 208 8.54 1.96 2.52
N VAL A 209 7.43 2.09 3.26
CA VAL A 209 6.09 1.79 2.73
C VAL A 209 5.80 2.63 1.50
N TYR A 210 6.02 3.93 1.57
CA TYR A 210 5.77 4.85 0.46
C TYR A 210 6.64 4.53 -0.77
N TYR A 211 7.93 4.27 -0.54
CA TYR A 211 8.87 3.93 -1.60
C TYR A 211 8.49 2.62 -2.30
N LEU A 212 8.26 1.55 -1.54
CA LEU A 212 7.90 0.25 -2.09
C LEU A 212 6.57 0.29 -2.84
N GLN A 213 5.58 1.04 -2.35
CA GLN A 213 4.31 1.24 -3.07
C GLN A 213 4.54 1.86 -4.45
N ILE A 214 5.31 2.95 -4.53
CA ILE A 214 5.62 3.60 -5.80
C ILE A 214 6.42 2.66 -6.69
N ARG A 215 7.41 1.97 -6.12
CA ARG A 215 8.34 1.12 -6.86
C ARG A 215 7.65 -0.11 -7.45
N LEU A 216 6.80 -0.79 -6.69
CA LEU A 216 5.97 -1.91 -7.15
C LEU A 216 5.06 -1.51 -8.31
N ARG A 217 4.45 -0.32 -8.24
CA ARG A 217 3.65 0.22 -9.34
C ARG A 217 4.50 0.49 -10.57
N GLN A 218 5.66 1.14 -10.42
CA GLN A 218 6.57 1.39 -11.52
C GLN A 218 7.02 0.08 -12.17
N PHE A 219 7.42 -0.90 -11.37
CA PHE A 219 7.85 -2.22 -11.83
C PHE A 219 6.73 -2.93 -12.60
N SER A 220 5.52 -3.00 -12.03
CA SER A 220 4.34 -3.56 -12.70
C SER A 220 4.05 -2.89 -14.04
N TYR A 221 4.16 -1.56 -14.10
CA TYR A 221 3.97 -0.81 -15.35
C TYR A 221 5.03 -1.14 -16.40
N GLN A 222 6.31 -1.25 -16.02
CA GLN A 222 7.39 -1.62 -16.95
C GLN A 222 7.23 -3.04 -17.48
N GLU A 223 6.89 -4.01 -16.62
CA GLU A 223 6.61 -5.39 -17.04
C GLU A 223 5.43 -5.46 -18.01
N ASN A 224 4.37 -4.68 -17.76
CA ASN A 224 3.22 -4.59 -18.65
C ASN A 224 3.58 -4.00 -20.03
N LEU A 225 4.49 -3.01 -20.08
CA LEU A 225 4.98 -2.48 -21.35
C LEU A 225 5.72 -3.54 -22.16
N LYS A 226 6.56 -4.36 -21.53
CA LYS A 226 7.26 -5.48 -22.21
C LYS A 226 6.27 -6.49 -22.79
N GLN A 227 5.19 -6.80 -22.05
CA GLN A 227 4.15 -7.73 -22.51
C GLN A 227 3.30 -7.19 -23.66
N LYS A 228 3.29 -5.87 -23.90
CA LYS A 228 2.52 -5.26 -25.00
C LYS A 228 3.04 -5.70 -26.37
N GLU A 229 4.35 -5.80 -26.54
CA GLU A 229 4.97 -6.23 -27.78
C GLU A 229 4.61 -7.69 -28.09
N VAL A 230 4.83 -8.57 -27.10
CA VAL A 230 4.48 -10.00 -27.17
C VAL A 230 2.98 -10.18 -27.46
N SER A 231 2.11 -9.44 -26.78
CA SER A 231 0.66 -9.51 -26.97
C SER A 231 0.23 -9.02 -28.36
N ARG A 232 0.89 -7.99 -28.89
CA ARG A 232 0.65 -7.50 -30.26
C ARG A 232 1.04 -8.55 -31.29
N GLU A 233 2.16 -9.24 -31.08
CA GLU A 233 2.61 -10.33 -31.95
C GLU A 233 1.67 -11.54 -31.89
N LYS A 234 1.29 -12.00 -30.70
CA LYS A 234 0.29 -13.07 -30.52
C LYS A 234 -1.04 -12.74 -31.20
N LYS A 235 -1.51 -11.48 -31.10
CA LYS A 235 -2.73 -11.02 -31.80
C LYS A 235 -2.55 -11.01 -33.33
N LYS A 236 -1.36 -10.71 -33.86
CA LYS A 236 -1.08 -10.83 -35.29
C LYS A 236 -1.11 -12.30 -35.72
N ILE A 237 -0.44 -13.18 -34.99
CA ILE A 237 -0.36 -14.63 -35.28
C ILE A 237 -1.74 -15.28 -35.19
N SER A 238 -2.54 -14.94 -34.18
CA SER A 238 -3.92 -15.45 -34.04
C SER A 238 -4.84 -15.05 -35.18
N LYS A 239 -4.57 -13.92 -35.87
CA LYS A 239 -5.28 -13.50 -37.08
C LYS A 239 -4.79 -14.21 -38.35
N LEU A 240 -3.67 -14.91 -38.27
CA LEU A 240 -3.02 -15.61 -39.38
C LEU A 240 -3.28 -17.14 -39.35
N TYR A 241 -4.17 -17.63 -38.48
CA TYR A 241 -4.61 -19.03 -38.58
C TYR A 241 -5.51 -19.21 -39.81
N ASN A 242 -5.09 -20.15 -40.67
CA ASN A 242 -5.72 -20.52 -41.94
C ASN A 242 -7.17 -21.03 -41.78
N THR A 243 -8.07 -20.50 -42.61
CA THR A 243 -9.13 -21.29 -43.27
C THR A 243 -8.53 -22.38 -44.15
#